data_AF-A0AB74ECX6-F1
#
_entry.id   AF-A0AB74ECX6-F1
#
_cell.length_a   1.000
_cell.length_b   1.000
_cell.length_c   1.000
_cell.angle_alpha   90.00
_cell.angle_beta   90.00
_cell.angle_gamma   90.00
#
_symmetry.space_group_name_H-M   'P 1'
#
loop_
_entity.id
_entity.type
_entity.pdbx_description
1 polymer ?
#
loop_
_entity_poly.entity_id
_entity_poly.type
_entity_poly.pdbx_seq_one_letter_code
_entity_poly.pdbx_strand_id
1 'polypeptide(L)' 'MSRQSLQQAAESRRSVYSLNKNLPVGKDEIVQIVEHAVLHTPFSFNSQSARVVVLFGEEHDKILL' A
#
# COMPACT_ATOMS: atom_id res chain seq x y z
N MET A 1 9.14 -13.34 -12.56
CA MET A 1 8.06 -12.60 -13.25
C MET A 1 8.40 -12.49 -14.72
N SER A 2 7.43 -12.71 -15.62
CA SER A 2 7.60 -12.41 -17.04
C SER A 2 7.29 -10.93 -17.29
N ARG A 3 7.80 -10.38 -18.40
CA ARG A 3 7.44 -9.03 -18.86
C ARG A 3 5.92 -8.85 -18.94
N GLN A 4 5.20 -9.86 -19.44
CA GLN A 4 3.73 -9.79 -19.57
C GLN A 4 3.05 -9.62 -18.21
N SER A 5 3.51 -10.37 -17.18
CA SER A 5 2.92 -10.28 -15.84
C SER A 5 3.08 -8.88 -15.20
N LEU A 6 4.21 -8.22 -15.43
CA LEU A 6 4.43 -6.85 -14.96
C LEU A 6 3.56 -5.84 -15.72
N GLN A 7 3.45 -5.98 -17.04
CA GLN A 7 2.60 -5.10 -17.87
C GLN A 7 1.14 -5.20 -17.46
N GLN A 8 0.63 -6.42 -17.27
CA GLN A 8 -0.75 -6.65 -16.84
C GLN A 8 -1.04 -6.08 -15.45
N ALA A 9 -0.10 -6.18 -14.51
CA ALA A 9 -0.24 -5.58 -13.19
C ALA A 9 -0.33 -4.04 -13.28
N ALA A 10 0.46 -3.42 -14.15
CA ALA A 10 0.41 -1.97 -14.37
C ALA A 10 -0.91 -1.51 -15.01
N GLU A 11 -1.42 -2.25 -16.00
CA GLU A 11 -2.68 -1.94 -16.70
C GLU A 11 -3.93 -2.12 -15.82
N SER A 12 -3.93 -3.14 -14.96
CA SER A 12 -5.07 -3.45 -14.08
C SER A 12 -5.19 -2.50 -12.88
N ARG A 13 -4.09 -1.84 -12.46
CA ARG A 13 -4.09 -0.91 -11.32
C ARG A 13 -4.86 0.38 -11.64
N ARG A 14 -5.96 0.61 -10.93
CA ARG A 14 -6.79 1.82 -11.00
C ARG A 14 -7.08 2.38 -9.61
N SER A 15 -7.52 3.64 -9.53
CA SER A 15 -8.07 4.20 -8.30
C SER A 15 -9.44 3.56 -8.03
N VAL A 16 -9.61 2.97 -6.84
CA VAL A 16 -10.85 2.29 -6.43
C VAL A 16 -11.52 3.11 -5.33
N TYR A 17 -12.72 3.63 -5.60
CA TYR A 17 -13.49 4.45 -4.64
C TYR A 17 -14.57 3.66 -3.90
N SER A 18 -15.05 2.57 -4.48
CA SER A 18 -16.06 1.69 -3.88
C SER A 18 -15.41 0.74 -2.87
N LEU A 19 -15.01 1.27 -1.72
CA LEU A 19 -14.39 0.52 -0.62
C LEU A 19 -15.42 0.17 0.46
N ASN A 20 -15.17 -0.89 1.21
CA ASN A 20 -15.95 -1.26 2.39
C ASN A 20 -15.00 -1.54 3.57
N LYS A 21 -15.55 -1.76 4.78
CA LYS A 21 -14.75 -1.95 6.00
C LYS A 21 -14.15 -3.37 6.15
N ASN A 22 -14.47 -4.29 5.24
CA ASN A 22 -13.97 -5.66 5.29
C ASN A 22 -12.63 -5.76 4.55
N LEU A 23 -11.60 -6.15 5.28
CA LEU A 23 -10.28 -6.38 4.70
C LEU A 23 -10.20 -7.80 4.10
N PRO A 24 -9.68 -7.95 2.87
CA PRO A 24 -9.54 -9.26 2.23
C PRO A 24 -8.36 -10.08 2.80
N VAL A 25 -7.47 -9.44 3.54
CA VAL A 25 -6.26 -9.99 4.15
C VAL A 25 -6.09 -9.49 5.58
N GLY A 26 -5.21 -10.12 6.36
CA GLY A 26 -4.92 -9.71 7.73
C GLY A 26 -4.21 -8.34 7.82
N LYS A 27 -4.36 -7.65 8.97
CA LYS A 27 -3.69 -6.35 9.19
C LYS A 27 -2.16 -6.46 9.09
N ASP A 28 -1.59 -7.53 9.62
CA ASP A 28 -0.13 -7.75 9.61
C ASP A 28 0.41 -7.92 8.18
N GLU A 29 -0.35 -8.60 7.31
CA GLU A 29 0.01 -8.75 5.89
C GLU A 29 0.01 -7.39 5.17
N ILE A 30 -0.98 -6.54 5.47
CA ILE A 30 -1.03 -5.16 4.93
C ILE A 30 0.19 -4.36 5.38
N VAL A 31 0.56 -4.45 6.67
CA VAL A 31 1.75 -3.77 7.21
C VAL A 31 3.01 -4.25 6.51
N GLN A 32 3.20 -5.56 6.36
CA GLN A 32 4.35 -6.14 5.67
C GLN A 32 4.46 -5.69 4.20
N ILE A 33 3.33 -5.60 3.48
CA ILE A 33 3.30 -5.09 2.11
C ILE A 33 3.78 -3.63 2.06
N VAL A 34 3.29 -2.79 2.98
CA VAL A 34 3.67 -1.37 3.06
C VAL A 34 5.16 -1.23 3.42
N GLU A 35 5.63 -1.98 4.42
CA GLU A 35 7.04 -1.97 4.84
C GLU A 35 7.97 -2.38 3.70
N HIS A 36 7.66 -3.48 3.00
CA HIS A 36 8.42 -3.94 1.86
C HIS A 36 8.48 -2.88 0.74
N ALA A 37 7.34 -2.25 0.43
CA ALA A 37 7.31 -1.20 -0.59
C ALA A 37 8.16 0.01 -0.21
N VAL A 38 8.07 0.48 1.04
CA VAL A 38 8.86 1.63 1.52
C VAL A 38 10.35 1.30 1.55
N LEU A 39 10.73 0.11 2.00
CA LEU A 39 12.14 -0.32 2.10
C LEU A 39 12.82 -0.42 0.73
N HIS A 40 12.12 -0.91 -0.28
CA HIS A 40 12.70 -1.22 -1.59
C HIS A 40 12.47 -0.16 -2.66
N THR A 41 11.71 0.89 -2.36
CA THR A 41 11.59 2.04 -3.26
C THR A 41 12.90 2.84 -3.23
N PRO A 42 13.54 3.14 -4.36
CA PRO A 42 14.74 3.93 -4.38
C PRO A 42 14.45 5.38 -3.99
N PHE A 43 15.29 5.94 -3.12
CA PHE A 43 15.26 7.35 -2.74
C PHE A 43 16.50 8.07 -3.26
N SER A 44 16.36 9.36 -3.62
CA SER A 44 17.51 10.20 -3.96
C SER A 44 18.55 10.14 -2.84
N PHE A 45 19.80 9.86 -3.21
CA PHE A 45 20.92 9.70 -2.28
C PHE A 45 20.72 8.61 -1.21
N ASN A 46 19.82 7.65 -1.44
CA ASN A 46 19.43 6.63 -0.46
C ASN A 46 19.05 7.24 0.91
N SER A 47 18.46 8.44 0.90
CA SER A 47 18.12 9.17 2.13
C SER A 47 17.00 8.52 2.93
N GLN A 48 16.20 7.65 2.28
CA GLN A 48 15.07 6.93 2.89
C GLN A 48 14.16 7.88 3.66
N SER A 49 13.83 9.02 3.06
CA SER A 49 13.10 10.11 3.72
C SER A 49 11.60 9.84 3.92
N ALA A 50 11.04 8.82 3.26
CA ALA A 50 9.63 8.48 3.43
C ALA A 50 9.35 7.98 4.86
N ARG A 51 8.25 8.47 5.44
CA ARG A 51 7.67 7.97 6.69
C ARG A 51 6.19 7.72 6.43
N VAL A 52 5.69 6.58 6.89
CA VAL A 52 4.32 6.13 6.63
C VAL A 52 3.68 5.73 7.95
N VAL A 53 2.41 6.08 8.11
CA VAL A 53 1.56 5.65 9.21
C VAL A 53 0.39 4.87 8.60
N VAL A 54 0.18 3.64 9.06
CA VAL A 54 -0.94 2.80 8.64
C VAL A 54 -2.00 2.83 9.73
N LEU A 55 -3.22 3.24 9.37
CA LEU A 55 -4.34 3.36 10.31
C LEU A 55 -5.38 2.28 10.04
N PHE A 56 -5.97 1.76 11.12
CA PHE A 56 -7.00 0.73 11.06
C PHE A 56 -8.14 1.08 12.02
N GLY A 57 -9.35 0.61 11.70
CA GLY A 57 -10.51 0.72 12.60
C GLY A 57 -10.81 2.17 12.98
N GLU A 58 -10.97 2.43 14.28
CA GLU A 58 -11.38 3.73 14.80
C GLU A 58 -10.40 4.86 14.44
N GLU A 59 -9.09 4.59 14.40
CA GLU A 59 -8.11 5.62 14.03
C GLU A 59 -8.25 6.06 12.56
N HIS A 60 -8.70 5.15 11.69
CA HIS A 60 -9.03 5.49 10.31
C HIS A 60 -10.34 6.27 10.22
N ASP A 61 -11.36 5.85 10.98
CA ASP A 61 -12.67 6.51 11.01
C ASP A 61 -12.57 7.96 11.51
N LYS A 62 -11.66 8.26 12.46
CA LYS A 62 -11.41 9.62 12.97
C LYS A 62 -10.89 10.62 11.93
N ILE A 63 -10.25 10.16 10.86
CA ILE A 63 -9.69 11.04 9.80
C ILE A 63 -10.69 11.23 8.65
N LEU A 64 -11.68 10.35 8.52
CA LEU A 64 -12.74 10.47 7.52
C LEU A 64 -13.91 11.36 7.96
N LEU A 65 -13.94 11.77 9.23
CA LEU A 65 -14.82 12.81 9.79
C LEU A 65 -14.08 14.15 9.87
#